data_AF-A0A452RFU4-F1
#
_entry.id   AF-A0A452RFU4-F1
#
_cell.length_a   1.000
_cell.length_b   1.000
_cell.length_c   1.000
_cell.angle_alpha   90.00
_cell.angle_beta   90.00
_cell.angle_gamma   90.00
#
_symmetry.space_group_name_H-M   'P 1'
#
loop_
_entity.id
_entity.type
_entity.pdbx_description
1 polymer ?
#
loop_
_entity_poly.entity_id
_entity_poly.type
_entity_poly.pdbx_seq_one_letter_code
_entity_poly.pdbx_strand_id
1 'polypeptide(L)' 'MEAAHLLPAADVLSRFSVTVESGLRPEQVSGARERYGPNGEKPCWASPPKCANT' A
#
# COMPACT_ATOMS: atom_id res chain seq x y z
N MET A 1 7.41 0.49 0.86
CA MET A 1 8.66 1.26 1.12
C MET A 1 9.76 0.24 1.23
N GLU A 2 10.67 0.24 0.26
CA GLU A 2 11.78 -0.72 0.25
C GLU A 2 12.75 -0.42 1.41
N ALA A 3 13.33 -1.49 1.98
CA ALA A 3 14.29 -1.43 3.09
C ALA A 3 13.82 -0.70 4.37
N ALA A 4 12.51 -0.60 4.62
CA ALA A 4 11.98 0.01 5.85
C ALA A 4 12.53 -0.64 7.15
N HIS A 5 12.97 -1.90 7.07
CA HIS A 5 13.59 -2.62 8.20
C HIS A 5 14.94 -2.06 8.64
N LEU A 6 15.61 -1.24 7.82
CA LEU A 6 16.88 -0.58 8.16
C LEU A 6 16.69 0.80 8.80
N LEU A 7 15.45 1.29 8.89
CA LEU A 7 15.17 2.66 9.28
C LEU A 7 14.49 2.71 10.65
N PRO A 8 14.77 3.78 11.44
CA PRO A 8 13.99 4.09 12.63
C PRO A 8 12.50 4.21 12.32
N ALA A 9 11.65 3.74 13.23
CA ALA A 9 10.20 3.83 13.09
C ALA A 9 9.72 5.28 12.89
N ALA A 10 10.36 6.25 13.56
CA ALA A 10 10.06 7.67 13.42
C ALA A 10 10.25 8.18 11.97
N ASP A 11 11.29 7.71 11.28
CA ASP A 11 11.58 8.12 9.90
C ASP A 11 10.57 7.51 8.92
N VAL A 12 10.14 6.27 9.17
CA VAL A 12 9.07 5.62 8.40
C VAL A 12 7.76 6.39 8.58
N LEU A 13 7.37 6.70 9.81
CA LEU A 13 6.14 7.44 10.13
C LEU A 13 6.14 8.86 9.53
N SER A 14 7.28 9.56 9.63
CA SER A 14 7.47 10.89 9.04
C SER A 14 7.28 10.86 7.53
N ARG A 15 7.81 9.84 6.85
CA ARG A 15 7.74 9.70 5.39
C ARG A 15 6.33 9.46 4.85
N PHE A 16 5.46 8.86 5.65
CA PHE A 16 4.04 8.69 5.32
C PHE A 16 3.16 9.80 5.91
N SER A 17 3.76 10.81 6.57
CA SER A 17 3.06 11.88 7.27
C SER A 17 1.93 11.34 8.16
N VAL A 18 2.26 10.31 8.94
CA VAL A 18 1.31 9.57 9.79
C VAL A 18 1.78 9.58 11.24
N THR A 19 0.83 9.62 12.18
CA THR A 19 1.12 9.47 13.61
C THR A 19 0.65 8.10 14.10
N VAL A 20 1.29 7.57 15.13
CA VAL A 20 0.94 6.27 15.72
C VAL A 20 -0.47 6.30 16.31
N GLU A 21 -0.84 7.41 16.95
CA GLU A 21 -2.11 7.55 17.66
C GLU A 21 -3.31 7.65 16.71
N SER A 22 -3.17 8.34 15.57
CA SER A 22 -4.29 8.62 14.68
C SER A 22 -4.34 7.74 13.43
N GLY A 23 -3.21 7.15 13.03
CA GLY A 23 -3.09 6.51 11.73
C GLY A 23 -3.32 7.48 10.56
N LEU A 24 -3.61 6.92 9.38
CA LEU A 24 -3.84 7.67 8.13
C LEU A 24 -5.24 8.27 8.09
N ARG A 25 -5.35 9.50 7.59
CA ARG A 25 -6.65 10.13 7.29
C ARG A 25 -7.30 9.52 6.04
N PRO A 26 -8.63 9.55 5.90
CA PRO A 26 -9.33 9.02 4.72
C PRO A 26 -8.79 9.55 3.39
N GLU A 27 -8.42 10.84 3.32
CA GLU A 27 -7.88 11.46 2.11
C GLU A 27 -6.49 10.90 1.77
N GLN A 28 -5.67 10.62 2.79
CA GLN A 28 -4.36 9.98 2.61
C GLN A 28 -4.50 8.54 2.14
N VAL A 29 -5.52 7.81 2.63
CA VAL A 29 -5.83 6.45 2.17
C VAL A 29 -6.24 6.45 0.70
N SER A 30 -7.14 7.34 0.29
CA SER A 30 -7.54 7.47 -1.11
C SER A 30 -6.35 7.81 -2.01
N GLY A 31 -5.55 8.82 -1.64
CA GLY A 31 -4.36 9.18 -2.40
C GLY A 31 -3.30 8.08 -2.44
N ALA A 32 -3.11 7.34 -1.34
CA ALA A 32 -2.22 6.19 -1.31
C ALA A 32 -2.71 5.05 -2.21
N ARG A 33 -4.02 4.79 -2.24
CA ARG A 33 -4.61 3.76 -3.10
C ARG A 33 -4.49 4.09 -4.58
N GLU A 34 -4.65 5.36 -4.96
CA GLU A 34 -4.40 5.82 -6.34
C GLU A 34 -2.93 5.70 -6.72
N ARG A 35 -2.03 6.02 -5.79
CA ARG A 35 -0.58 6.03 -6.04
C ARG A 35 0.06 4.64 -6.06
N TYR A 36 -0.34 3.76 -5.15
CA TYR A 36 0.27 2.45 -4.95
C TYR A 36 -0.57 1.29 -5.49
N GLY A 37 -1.84 1.54 -5.81
CA GLY A 37 -2.78 0.52 -6.24
C GLY A 37 -3.38 -0.28 -5.08
N PRO A 38 -4.33 -1.19 -5.40
CA PRO A 38 -4.94 -2.07 -4.42
C PRO A 38 -3.92 -3.09 -3.86
N ASN A 39 -3.96 -3.30 -2.54
CA ASN A 39 -3.10 -4.27 -1.89
C ASN A 39 -3.56 -5.70 -2.20
N GLY A 40 -2.72 -6.49 -2.88
CA GLY A 40 -2.95 -7.92 -3.09
C GLY A 40 -3.64 -8.29 -4.41
N GLU A 41 -3.99 -7.34 -5.26
CA GLU A 41 -4.42 -7.65 -6.62
C GLU A 41 -3.19 -7.95 -7.46
N LYS A 42 -2.92 -9.24 -7.65
CA LYS A 42 -1.99 -9.68 -8.68
C LYS A 42 -2.57 -9.24 -10.02
N PRO A 43 -1.81 -8.55 -10.89
CA PRO A 43 -2.31 -8.20 -12.22
C PRO A 43 -2.78 -9.47 -12.95
N CYS A 44 -3.70 -9.36 -13.89
CA CYS A 44 -4.36 -10.53 -14.53
C CYS A 44 -3.37 -11.58 -15.09
N TRP A 45 -2.15 -11.18 -15.44
CA TRP A 45 -1.07 -12.07 -15.91
C TRP A 45 -0.33 -12.82 -14.79
N ALA A 46 -0.48 -12.41 -13.53
CA ALA A 46 0.11 -13.01 -12.34
C ALA A 46 -0.88 -13.93 -11.58
N SER A 47 -2.06 -14.17 -12.14
CA SER A 47 -3.04 -15.15 -11.64
C SER A 47 -3.21 -16.28 -12.67
N PRO A 48 -3.18 -17.58 -12.27
CA PRO A 48 -3.53 -18.68 -13.18
C PRO A 48 -4.97 -18.52 -13.69
N PRO A 49 -5.30 -18.96 -14.92
CA PRO A 49 -6.54 -18.60 -15.57
C PRO A 49 -7.74 -19.20 -14.82
N LYS A 50 -8.42 -18.37 -14.04
CA LYS A 50 -9.82 -18.59 -13.62
C LYS A 50 -10.80 -17.72 -14.42
N CYS A 51 -10.40 -17.34 -15.62
CA CYS A 51 -11.25 -16.66 -16.60
C CYS A 51 -11.28 -17.49 -17.89
N ALA A 52 -11.82 -18.70 -17.79
CA ALA A 52 -12.28 -19.46 -18.95
C ALA A 52 -13.61 -20.08 -18.55
N ASN A 53 -14.66 -19.26 -18.50
CA ASN A 53 -16.02 -19.77 -18.60
C ASN A 53 -16.95 -18.69 -19.15
N THR A 54 -16.82 -18.39 -20.45
CA THR A 54 -17.94 -18.29 -21.40
C THR A 54 -17.39 -18.42 -22.80
#